data_AF-A0A496B3H7-F1
#
_entry.id   AF-A0A496B3H7-F1
#
_cell.length_a   1.000
_cell.length_b   1.000
_cell.length_c   1.000
_cell.angle_alpha   90.00
_cell.angle_beta   90.00
_cell.angle_gamma   90.00
#
_symmetry.space_group_name_H-M   'P 1'
#
loop_
_entity.id
_entity.type
_entity.pdbx_description
1 polymer ?
#
loop_
_entity_poly.entity_id
_entity_poly.type
_entity_poly.pdbx_seq_one_letter_code
_entity_poly.pdbx_strand_id
1 'polypeptide(L)' 'MAKRRNFTPEFKAEVVLEALRGETSQAELCRRHNLSEQQLSKWKQQVIENVATLLVLLNGSTVQRGGGAYCPP' A
#
# COMPACT_ATOMS: atom_id res chain seq x y z
N MET A 1 -15.12 24.65 -2.64
CA MET A 1 -14.49 23.61 -1.78
C MET A 1 -14.42 22.32 -2.57
N ALA A 2 -13.23 21.77 -2.80
CA ALA A 2 -13.07 20.57 -3.62
C ALA A 2 -13.77 19.37 -2.95
N LYS A 3 -14.77 18.81 -3.63
CA LYS A 3 -15.48 17.59 -3.22
C LYS A 3 -14.47 16.45 -3.28
N ARG A 4 -13.77 16.22 -2.17
CA ARG A 4 -12.73 15.20 -2.05
C ARG A 4 -13.41 13.87 -2.31
N ARG A 5 -13.22 13.34 -3.52
CA ARG A 5 -13.74 12.05 -3.96
C ARG A 5 -13.07 11.01 -3.05
N ASN A 6 -13.77 10.64 -1.98
CA ASN A 6 -13.20 9.85 -0.91
C ASN A 6 -13.21 8.39 -1.37
N PHE A 7 -12.16 7.98 -2.06
CA PHE A 7 -11.93 6.57 -2.35
C PHE A 7 -11.73 5.86 -1.02
N THR A 8 -12.65 4.95 -0.70
CA THR A 8 -12.58 4.15 0.52
C THR A 8 -11.27 3.36 0.52
N PRO A 9 -10.68 3.10 1.70
CA PRO A 9 -9.48 2.27 1.80
C PRO A 9 -9.71 0.89 1.18
N GLU A 10 -10.93 0.34 1.27
CA GLU A 10 -11.33 -0.92 0.64
C GLU A 10 -11.20 -0.86 -0.89
N PHE A 11 -11.72 0.19 -1.53
CA PHE A 11 -11.65 0.35 -2.98
C PHE A 11 -10.20 0.45 -3.47
N LYS A 12 -9.34 1.16 -2.74
CA LYS A 12 -7.91 1.24 -3.07
C LYS A 12 -7.23 -0.12 -2.97
N ALA A 13 -7.58 -0.90 -1.93
CA ALA A 13 -7.05 -2.23 -1.74
C ALA A 13 -7.48 -3.18 -2.86
N GLU A 14 -8.75 -3.15 -3.28
CA GLU A 14 -9.26 -3.95 -4.41
C GLU A 14 -8.55 -3.61 -5.73
N VAL A 15 -8.46 -2.32 -6.07
CA VAL A 15 -7.79 -1.86 -7.29
C VAL A 15 -6.31 -2.27 -7.30
N VAL A 16 -5.62 -2.17 -6.16
CA VAL A 16 -4.22 -2.60 -6.04
C VAL A 16 -4.10 -4.12 -6.10
N LEU A 17 -5.01 -4.87 -5.48
CA LEU A 17 -5.05 -6.33 -5.54
C LEU A 17 -5.25 -6.82 -6.98
N GLU A 18 -6.17 -6.23 -7.72
CA GLU A 18 -6.39 -6.58 -9.13
C GLU A 18 -5.16 -6.25 -9.98
N ALA A 19 -4.50 -5.11 -9.70
CA ALA A 19 -3.24 -4.74 -10.33
C ALA A 19 -2.05 -5.67 -9.96
N LEU A 20 -2.12 -6.37 -8.82
CA LEU A 20 -1.11 -7.34 -8.36
C LEU A 20 -1.40 -8.76 -8.87
N ARG A 21 -2.69 -9.13 -9.01
CA ARG A 21 -3.12 -10.41 -9.58
C ARG A 21 -2.75 -10.53 -11.06
N GLY A 22 -2.65 -9.41 -11.77
CA GLY A 22 -2.24 -9.38 -13.18
C GLY A 22 -3.36 -9.78 -14.15
N GLU A 23 -4.58 -9.97 -13.66
CA GLU A 23 -5.78 -10.24 -14.47
C GLU A 23 -6.16 -9.02 -15.32
N THR A 24 -5.88 -7.82 -14.82
CA THR A 24 -6.15 -6.54 -15.50
C THR A 24 -4.87 -5.71 -15.54
N SER A 25 -4.50 -5.19 -16.71
CA SER A 25 -3.34 -4.30 -16.83
C SER A 25 -3.58 -2.98 -16.11
N GLN A 26 -2.51 -2.39 -15.58
CA GLN A 26 -2.55 -1.14 -14.82
C GLN A 26 -3.24 0.00 -15.61
N ALA A 27 -3.02 0.04 -16.94
CA ALA A 27 -3.66 1.00 -17.84
C ALA A 27 -5.18 0.80 -17.96
N GLU A 28 -5.64 -0.45 -17.94
CA GLU A 28 -7.06 -0.78 -18.07
C GLU A 28 -7.83 -0.49 -16.76
N LEU A 29 -7.21 -0.77 -15.61
CA LEU A 29 -7.69 -0.34 -14.29
C LEU A 29 -7.80 1.19 -14.19
N CYS A 30 -6.80 1.91 -14.68
CA CYS A 30 -6.83 3.37 -14.76
C CYS A 30 -8.02 3.88 -15.59
N ARG A 31 -8.30 3.24 -16.73
CA ARG A 31 -9.45 3.59 -17.58
C ARG A 31 -10.79 3.27 -16.92
N ARG A 32 -10.95 2.05 -16.38
CA ARG A 32 -12.21 1.59 -15.75
C ARG A 32 -12.59 2.41 -14.53
N HIS A 33 -11.63 2.67 -13.65
CA HIS A 33 -11.89 3.38 -12.39
C HIS A 33 -11.66 4.89 -12.48
N ASN A 34 -11.34 5.39 -13.68
CA ASN A 34 -11.06 6.81 -13.94
C ASN A 34 -9.94 7.35 -13.04
N LEU A 35 -8.88 6.54 -12.91
CA LEU A 35 -7.72 6.82 -12.07
C LEU A 35 -6.52 7.19 -12.95
N SER A 36 -5.77 8.20 -12.50
CA SER A 36 -4.48 8.50 -13.12
C SER A 36 -3.46 7.41 -12.79
N GLU A 37 -2.58 7.09 -13.74
CA GLU A 37 -1.49 6.11 -13.55
C GLU A 37 -0.63 6.44 -12.32
N GLN A 38 -0.40 7.73 -12.06
CA GLN A 38 0.30 8.20 -10.87
C GLN A 38 -0.42 7.87 -9.56
N GLN A 39 -1.76 7.92 -9.53
CA GLN A 39 -2.53 7.51 -8.35
C GLN A 39 -2.38 6.02 -8.09
N LEU A 40 -2.47 5.20 -9.15
CA LEU A 40 -2.35 3.76 -9.02
C LEU A 40 -0.94 3.35 -8.57
N SER A 41 0.11 3.95 -9.14
CA SER A 41 1.49 3.74 -8.70
C SER A 41 1.70 4.14 -7.24
N LYS A 42 1.15 5.30 -6.82
CA LYS A 42 1.20 5.74 -5.42
C LYS A 42 0.47 4.78 -4.48
N TRP A 43 -0.70 4.27 -4.88
CA TRP A 43 -1.44 3.31 -4.07
C TRP A 43 -0.71 1.97 -3.98
N LYS A 44 -0.09 1.48 -5.05
CA LYS A 44 0.75 0.28 -5.00
C LYS A 44 1.89 0.44 -4.01
N GLN A 45 2.63 1.55 -4.07
CA GLN A 45 3.70 1.85 -3.10
C GLN A 45 3.18 1.92 -1.66
N GLN A 46 2.12 2.69 -1.43
CA GLN A 46 1.50 2.80 -0.11
C GLN A 46 1.05 1.43 0.42
N VAL A 47 0.43 0.60 -0.42
CA VAL A 47 0.04 -0.75 -0.02
C VAL A 47 1.28 -1.55 0.33
N ILE A 48 2.32 -1.62 -0.50
CA ILE A 48 3.53 -2.41 -0.21
C ILE A 48 4.22 -1.97 1.09
N GLU A 49 4.41 -0.66 1.29
CA GLU A 49 5.00 -0.08 2.50
C GLU A 49 4.16 -0.39 3.75
N ASN A 50 2.83 -0.29 3.64
CA ASN A 50 1.94 -0.60 4.75
C ASN A 50 1.74 -2.11 4.94
N VAL A 51 1.76 -2.93 3.87
CA VAL A 51 1.52 -4.38 3.95
C VAL A 51 2.60 -5.04 4.77
N ALA A 52 3.86 -4.63 4.62
CA ALA A 52 4.95 -5.13 5.45
C ALA A 52 4.67 -4.85 6.93
N THR A 53 4.24 -3.63 7.24
CA THR A 53 3.87 -3.21 8.60
C THR A 53 2.65 -3.98 9.12
N LEU A 54 1.58 -4.10 8.33
CA LEU A 54 0.36 -4.81 8.72
C LEU A 54 0.60 -6.32 8.91
N LEU A 55 1.43 -6.95 8.07
CA LEU A 55 1.78 -8.37 8.20
C LEU A 55 2.62 -8.64 9.46
N VAL A 56 3.52 -7.72 9.84
CA VAL A 56 4.27 -7.82 11.10
C VAL A 56 3.34 -7.69 12.30
N LEU A 57 2.34 -6.80 12.24
CA LEU A 57 1.35 -6.63 13.29
C LEU A 57 0.39 -7.84 13.40
N LEU A 58 0.01 -8.45 12.28
CA LEU A 58 -0.88 -9.62 12.23
C LEU A 58 -0.19 -10.92 12.65
N ASN A 59 1.11 -11.08 12.38
CA ASN A 59 1.90 -12.25 12.80
C ASN A 59 2.40 -12.16 14.26
N GLY A 60 1.70 -11.39 15.11
CA GLY A 60 2.11 -10.98 16.45
C GLY A 60 2.97 -11.99 17.22
N SER A 61 4.28 -11.76 17.20
CA SER A 61 5.24 -12.16 18.22
C SER A 61 6.46 -11.23 18.12
N THR A 62 6.44 -10.20 18.95
CA THR A 62 7.59 -9.51 19.55
C THR A 62 8.98 -9.89 19.00
N VAL A 63 9.64 -8.93 18.36
CA VAL A 63 11.05 -8.68 18.70
C VAL A 63 11.21 -7.21 19.04
N GLN A 64 11.00 -6.93 20.33
CA GLN A 64 11.80 -5.90 20.99
C GLN A 64 13.25 -6.40 20.94
N ARG A 65 14.01 -6.02 19.92
CA ARG A 65 15.48 -6.05 20.03
C ARG A 65 15.92 -4.75 20.69
N GLY A 66 15.80 -4.72 22.00
CA GLY A 66 16.76 -3.97 22.81
C GLY A 66 18.14 -4.62 22.66
N GLY A 67 19.18 -3.79 22.71
CA GLY A 67 20.56 -4.24 22.93
C GLY A 67 21.49 -4.04 21.74
N GLY A 68 22.18 -2.90 21.75
CA GLY A 68 23.30 -2.61 20.86
C GLY A 68 23.92 -1.26 21.18
N ALA A 69 24.32 -1.06 22.43
CA ALA A 69 25.21 0.05 22.80
C ALA A 69 26.52 -0.11 22.03
N TYR A 70 26.94 0.92 21.29
CA TYR A 70 28.35 1.20 20.98
C TYR A 70 28.52 2.69 20.58
N CYS A 71 29.02 3.48 21.52
CA CYS A 71 29.98 4.58 21.29
C CYS A 71 31.39 3.98 21.50
N PRO A 72 32.52 4.62 21.12
CA PRO A 72 32.82 5.62 20.09
C PRO A 72 34.01 5.11 19.21
N PRO A 73 34.75 5.98 18.49
CA PRO A 73 35.93 6.63 19.11
C PRO A 73 35.85 8.17 19.17
#